data_AF-A0A959GZG7-F1
#
_entry.id   AF-A0A959GZG7-F1
#
_cell.length_a   1.000
_cell.length_b   1.000
_cell.length_c   1.000
_cell.angle_alpha   90.00
_cell.angle_beta   90.00
_cell.angle_gamma   90.00
#
_symmetry.space_group_name_H-M   'P 1'
#
loop_
_entity.id
_entity.type
_entity.pdbx_description
1 polymer ?
#
loop_
_entity_poly.entity_id
_entity_poly.type
_entity_poly.pdbx_seq_one_letter_code
_entity_poly.pdbx_strand_id
1 'polypeptide(L)'
;MSKCLSLFFALPLLFAANLNAQTNTYQISAGAGYAQSGYYKLADGTSQQVAYDDWDLAFSNLGINDVGIFFNESTASSMGQATPAIEVYDPFVFDFSENINSGDLTDDQLLYNPEVSWAEGAFNTVKDTLNPLDHGWGAFNDFTQMIEGYRVFVIKLRNGQYRKIIFDTYDGSAYTFRVADLDGSNEQSHTVNNNFGNGSPVVYFSFANGANVTTPTGWDLVFCRYITPLFDGTGYLPHPVTG
;
A
#
# COMPACT_ATOMS: atom_id res chain seq x y z
N MET A 1 -41.62 84.62 4.72
CA MET A 1 -41.45 83.26 5.26
C MET A 1 -41.10 82.34 4.12
N SER A 2 -39.86 81.85 4.05
CA SER A 2 -39.53 80.63 3.30
C SER A 2 -38.26 80.05 3.92
N LYS A 3 -38.40 78.94 4.65
CA LYS A 3 -37.29 78.21 5.26
C LYS A 3 -36.79 77.19 4.24
N CYS A 4 -35.56 77.34 3.78
CA CYS A 4 -34.89 76.39 2.90
C CYS A 4 -34.47 75.16 3.73
N LEU A 5 -35.16 74.04 3.55
CA LEU A 5 -34.89 72.77 4.24
C LEU A 5 -33.73 72.06 3.53
N SER A 6 -32.54 72.09 4.12
CA SER A 6 -31.38 71.36 3.59
C SER A 6 -31.45 69.89 4.04
N LEU A 7 -31.75 68.99 3.10
CA LEU A 7 -31.79 67.55 3.33
C LEU A 7 -30.37 66.98 3.15
N PHE A 8 -29.70 66.63 4.25
CA PHE A 8 -28.42 65.91 4.21
C PHE A 8 -28.68 64.44 3.87
N PHE A 9 -28.27 64.01 2.68
CA PHE A 9 -28.32 62.60 2.26
C PHE A 9 -27.04 61.91 2.78
N ALA A 10 -27.15 61.14 3.87
CA ALA A 10 -26.05 60.34 4.37
C ALA A 10 -25.89 59.09 3.49
N LEU A 11 -24.80 59.03 2.71
CA LEU A 11 -24.44 57.87 1.90
C LEU A 11 -23.90 56.76 2.82
N PRO A 12 -24.49 55.55 2.86
CA PRO A 12 -23.90 54.45 3.62
C PRO A 12 -22.63 53.97 2.91
N LEU A 13 -21.47 54.13 3.56
CA LEU A 13 -20.24 53.47 3.15
C LEU A 13 -20.43 51.95 3.28
N LEU A 14 -20.60 51.28 2.14
CA LEU A 14 -20.44 49.84 2.02
C LEU A 14 -18.96 49.50 2.25
N PHE A 15 -18.62 49.05 3.47
CA PHE A 15 -17.35 48.38 3.72
C PHE A 15 -17.37 47.04 2.97
N ALA A 16 -16.66 46.98 1.85
CA ALA A 16 -16.30 45.71 1.22
C ALA A 16 -15.31 44.99 2.15
N ALA A 17 -15.78 44.00 2.90
CA ALA A 17 -14.90 43.08 3.60
C ALA A 17 -14.09 42.31 2.55
N ASN A 18 -12.77 42.52 2.52
CA ASN A 18 -11.88 41.69 1.75
C ASN A 18 -11.92 40.28 2.34
N LEU A 19 -12.65 39.38 1.68
CA LEU A 19 -12.56 37.94 1.91
C LEU A 19 -11.20 37.47 1.38
N ASN A 20 -10.19 37.50 2.23
CA ASN A 20 -8.95 36.79 1.93
C ASN A 20 -9.27 35.30 2.01
N ALA A 21 -9.20 34.57 0.89
CA ALA A 21 -9.14 33.13 0.94
C ALA A 21 -7.90 32.74 1.76
N GLN A 22 -8.08 32.08 2.90
CA GLN A 22 -6.95 31.59 3.69
C GLN A 22 -6.40 30.34 3.02
N THR A 23 -5.16 30.42 2.54
CA THR A 23 -4.41 29.23 2.11
C THR A 23 -3.85 28.55 3.36
N ASN A 24 -4.45 27.42 3.75
CA ASN A 24 -3.87 26.57 4.78
C ASN A 24 -2.71 25.77 4.17
N THR A 25 -1.50 25.95 4.70
CA THR A 25 -0.32 25.17 4.31
C THR A 25 -0.05 24.13 5.37
N TYR A 26 -0.03 22.86 4.99
CA TYR A 26 0.29 21.74 5.86
C TYR A 26 1.63 21.15 5.44
N GLN A 27 2.51 20.92 6.42
CA GLN A 27 3.79 20.25 6.19
C GLN A 27 3.70 18.84 6.74
N ILE A 28 3.91 17.85 5.87
CA ILE A 28 3.97 16.44 6.23
C ILE A 28 5.43 16.03 6.24
N SER A 29 5.91 15.53 7.39
CA SER A 29 7.28 15.03 7.51
C SER A 29 7.36 13.59 6.99
N ALA A 30 8.35 13.32 6.13
CA ALA A 30 8.76 11.97 5.73
C ALA A 30 9.91 11.42 6.61
N GLY A 31 10.28 12.14 7.67
CA GLY A 31 11.42 11.78 8.53
C GLY A 31 12.79 11.99 7.87
N ALA A 32 13.85 11.89 8.67
CA ALA A 32 15.21 11.97 8.15
C ALA A 32 15.46 10.80 7.18
N GLY A 33 16.00 11.10 6.00
CA GLY A 33 16.24 10.08 4.98
C GLY A 33 14.98 9.40 4.46
N TYR A 34 13.79 10.03 4.55
CA TYR A 34 12.53 9.43 4.12
C TYR A 34 12.16 8.13 4.85
N ALA A 35 12.56 8.02 6.12
CA ALA A 35 12.32 6.83 6.94
C ALA A 35 10.89 6.72 7.50
N GLN A 36 9.97 7.59 7.09
CA GLN A 36 8.59 7.58 7.56
C GLN A 36 7.59 7.79 6.42
N SER A 37 6.47 7.08 6.50
CA SER A 37 5.26 7.36 5.73
C SER A 37 4.33 8.27 6.53
N GLY A 38 3.71 9.24 5.87
CA GLY A 38 2.82 10.23 6.49
C GLY A 38 1.35 9.98 6.12
N TYR A 39 0.51 9.70 7.11
CA TYR A 39 -0.93 9.55 6.93
C TYR A 39 -1.63 10.85 7.32
N TYR A 40 -2.41 11.44 6.42
CA TYR A 40 -2.94 12.79 6.56
C TYR A 40 -4.47 12.83 6.44
N LYS A 41 -5.10 13.64 7.28
CA LYS A 41 -6.56 13.87 7.33
C LYS A 41 -6.89 15.25 6.79
N LEU A 42 -7.68 15.32 5.73
CA LEU A 42 -8.15 16.58 5.14
C LEU A 42 -9.12 17.31 6.05
N ALA A 43 -9.91 16.58 6.84
CA ALA A 43 -10.95 17.13 7.69
C ALA A 43 -10.42 18.09 8.78
N ASP A 44 -9.28 17.76 9.38
CA ASP A 44 -8.70 18.52 10.50
C ASP A 44 -7.23 18.90 10.30
N GLY A 45 -6.62 18.50 9.20
CA GLY A 45 -5.22 18.80 8.88
C GLY A 45 -4.20 18.05 9.72
N THR A 46 -4.62 17.02 10.47
CA THR A 46 -3.71 16.21 11.29
C THR A 46 -2.94 15.22 10.42
N SER A 47 -1.72 14.90 10.86
CA SER A 47 -0.92 13.81 10.28
C SER A 47 -0.35 12.90 11.34
N GLN A 48 -0.15 11.64 10.98
CA GLN A 48 0.53 10.64 11.78
C GLN A 48 1.64 10.00 10.93
N GLN A 49 2.83 9.89 11.51
CA GLN A 49 3.99 9.29 10.87
C GLN A 49 4.16 7.85 11.36
N VAL A 50 4.41 6.94 10.43
CA VAL A 50 4.69 5.52 10.67
C VAL A 50 6.05 5.22 10.08
N ALA A 51 6.89 4.42 10.75
CA ALA A 51 8.19 4.09 10.20
C ALA A 51 8.02 3.26 8.92
N TYR A 52 8.90 3.48 7.95
CA TYR A 52 8.81 2.79 6.65
C TYR A 52 8.98 1.26 6.76
N ASP A 53 9.49 0.77 7.87
CA ASP A 53 9.75 -0.64 8.19
C ASP A 53 8.83 -1.21 9.29
N ASP A 54 7.79 -0.46 9.70
CA ASP A 54 6.80 -0.94 10.68
C ASP A 54 5.89 -2.05 10.11
N TRP A 55 5.82 -2.20 8.79
CA TRP A 55 5.01 -3.22 8.10
C TRP A 55 5.70 -3.72 6.82
N ASP A 56 5.36 -4.94 6.41
CA ASP A 56 5.98 -5.62 5.27
C ASP A 56 4.95 -5.99 4.19
N LEU A 57 3.75 -6.39 4.60
CA LEU A 57 2.63 -6.72 3.71
C LEU A 57 1.40 -5.88 4.07
N ALA A 58 0.57 -5.60 3.07
CA ALA A 58 -0.74 -5.00 3.27
C ALA A 58 -1.80 -5.79 2.50
N PHE A 59 -2.99 -5.90 3.06
CA PHE A 59 -4.11 -6.67 2.51
C PHE A 59 -5.31 -5.74 2.36
N SER A 60 -5.98 -5.80 1.21
CA SER A 60 -7.16 -5.00 0.94
C SER A 60 -8.24 -5.21 2.00
N ASN A 61 -8.81 -4.09 2.44
CA ASN A 61 -9.86 -3.98 3.45
C ASN A 61 -11.03 -3.12 2.93
N LEU A 62 -11.19 -3.04 1.60
CA LEU A 62 -12.26 -2.30 0.94
C LEU A 62 -13.61 -3.05 0.95
N GLY A 63 -13.56 -4.37 0.96
CA GLY A 63 -14.74 -5.23 1.00
C GLY A 63 -14.38 -6.70 0.83
N ILE A 64 -15.39 -7.56 0.90
CA ILE A 64 -15.17 -9.02 0.84
C ILE A 64 -14.61 -9.50 -0.50
N ASN A 65 -14.89 -8.78 -1.59
CA ASN A 65 -14.48 -9.16 -2.95
C ASN A 65 -13.13 -8.55 -3.37
N ASP A 66 -12.66 -7.53 -2.63
CA ASP A 66 -11.43 -6.81 -2.97
C ASP A 66 -10.26 -7.50 -2.26
N VAL A 67 -9.62 -8.43 -2.95
CA VAL A 67 -8.65 -9.38 -2.37
C VAL A 67 -7.20 -9.06 -2.74
N GLY A 68 -6.92 -7.76 -2.71
CA GLY A 68 -5.62 -7.19 -3.01
C GLY A 68 -4.57 -7.55 -1.96
N ILE A 69 -3.40 -8.02 -2.39
CA ILE A 69 -2.25 -8.22 -1.51
C ILE A 69 -1.07 -7.41 -2.05
N PHE A 70 -0.48 -6.61 -1.16
CA PHE A 70 0.58 -5.65 -1.44
C PHE A 70 1.79 -5.96 -0.57
N PHE A 71 2.95 -5.49 -0.99
CA PHE A 71 4.17 -5.49 -0.18
C PHE A 71 4.72 -4.08 -0.02
N ASN A 72 5.54 -3.86 1.00
CA ASN A 72 6.07 -2.54 1.30
C ASN A 72 7.29 -2.18 0.44
N GLU A 73 7.05 -1.48 -0.66
CA GLU A 73 8.08 -0.95 -1.57
C GLU A 73 8.85 0.25 -0.99
N SER A 74 8.46 0.77 0.17
CA SER A 74 9.15 1.92 0.77
C SER A 74 10.60 1.57 1.12
N THR A 75 11.48 2.56 0.91
CA THR A 75 12.89 2.51 1.29
C THR A 75 13.24 3.80 2.02
N ALA A 76 14.15 3.74 3.00
CA ALA A 76 14.80 4.93 3.50
C ALA A 76 16.01 5.29 2.62
N SER A 77 16.68 6.37 2.97
CA SER A 77 17.94 6.83 2.39
C SER A 77 18.94 7.05 3.52
N SER A 78 20.12 6.46 3.36
CA SER A 78 21.27 6.68 4.23
C SER A 78 22.43 7.19 3.40
N MET A 79 23.00 8.34 3.77
CA MET A 79 24.11 8.98 3.05
C MET A 79 23.85 9.19 1.54
N GLY A 80 22.58 9.45 1.17
CA GLY A 80 22.18 9.66 -0.22
C GLY A 80 22.00 8.37 -1.03
N GLN A 81 22.07 7.20 -0.40
CA GLN A 81 21.81 5.89 -1.03
C GLN A 81 20.55 5.27 -0.45
N ALA A 82 19.74 4.63 -1.31
CA ALA A 82 18.57 3.89 -0.84
C ALA A 82 18.99 2.73 0.06
N THR A 83 18.27 2.53 1.16
CA THR A 83 18.40 1.32 1.99
C THR A 83 17.72 0.14 1.30
N PRO A 84 18.11 -1.12 1.61
CA PRO A 84 17.46 -2.29 1.04
C PRO A 84 15.92 -2.28 1.12
N ALA A 85 15.29 -2.60 -0.01
CA ALA A 85 13.84 -2.73 -0.15
C ALA A 85 13.38 -4.16 0.14
N ILE A 86 12.06 -4.34 0.25
CA ILE A 86 11.45 -5.64 -0.03
C ILE A 86 11.33 -5.76 -1.55
N GLU A 87 11.64 -6.93 -2.10
CA GLU A 87 11.41 -7.29 -3.50
C GLU A 87 10.57 -8.56 -3.54
N VAL A 88 9.63 -8.65 -4.49
CA VAL A 88 8.76 -9.81 -4.66
C VAL A 88 8.87 -10.34 -6.07
N TYR A 89 9.05 -11.65 -6.21
CA TYR A 89 9.21 -12.33 -7.48
C TYR A 89 8.12 -13.38 -7.68
N ASP A 90 7.67 -13.54 -8.92
CA ASP A 90 6.86 -14.66 -9.37
C ASP A 90 7.71 -15.66 -10.18
N PRO A 91 8.27 -16.71 -9.55
CA PRO A 91 9.10 -17.70 -10.23
C PRO A 91 8.28 -18.71 -11.05
N PHE A 92 6.96 -18.53 -11.19
CA PHE A 92 6.06 -19.48 -11.85
C PHE A 92 5.98 -20.85 -11.14
N VAL A 93 5.94 -20.85 -9.81
CA VAL A 93 5.87 -22.07 -8.97
C VAL A 93 4.47 -22.24 -8.38
N PHE A 94 3.99 -23.49 -8.36
CA PHE A 94 2.62 -23.82 -7.90
C PHE A 94 2.57 -24.81 -6.73
N ASP A 95 3.70 -25.44 -6.40
CA ASP A 95 3.81 -26.37 -5.27
C ASP A 95 4.76 -25.78 -4.24
N PHE A 96 4.23 -25.48 -3.04
CA PHE A 96 5.01 -24.92 -1.94
C PHE A 96 6.10 -25.86 -1.42
N SER A 97 6.03 -27.16 -1.74
CA SER A 97 7.08 -28.12 -1.38
C SER A 97 8.33 -28.03 -2.26
N GLU A 98 8.24 -27.37 -3.43
CA GLU A 98 9.38 -27.21 -4.33
C GLU A 98 10.46 -26.31 -3.73
N ASN A 99 11.72 -26.67 -3.98
CA ASN A 99 12.86 -25.85 -3.62
C ASN A 99 13.09 -24.80 -4.70
N ILE A 100 13.35 -23.56 -4.28
CA ILE A 100 13.62 -22.45 -5.18
C ILE A 100 15.08 -22.03 -5.03
N ASN A 101 15.77 -21.78 -6.14
CA ASN A 101 17.12 -21.24 -6.12
C ASN A 101 17.06 -19.74 -6.41
N SER A 102 17.55 -18.92 -5.47
CA SER A 102 17.55 -17.46 -5.64
C SER A 102 18.39 -16.99 -6.82
N GLY A 103 19.35 -17.80 -7.30
CA GLY A 103 20.16 -17.50 -8.49
C GLY A 103 19.41 -17.63 -9.83
N ASP A 104 18.24 -18.27 -9.82
CA ASP A 104 17.39 -18.44 -11.01
C ASP A 104 16.34 -17.32 -11.11
N LEU A 105 16.27 -16.42 -10.12
CA LEU A 105 15.37 -15.27 -10.12
C LEU A 105 15.88 -14.18 -11.05
N THR A 106 14.98 -13.62 -11.85
CA THR A 106 15.30 -12.62 -12.87
C THR A 106 14.40 -11.40 -12.78
N ASP A 107 14.84 -10.28 -13.35
CA ASP A 107 14.14 -8.98 -13.24
C ASP A 107 12.76 -8.99 -13.92
N ASP A 108 12.50 -9.87 -14.89
CA ASP A 108 11.19 -10.05 -15.53
C ASP A 108 10.16 -10.74 -14.63
N GLN A 109 10.61 -11.39 -13.55
CA GLN A 109 9.74 -11.98 -12.53
C GLN A 109 9.41 -11.01 -11.40
N LEU A 110 10.07 -9.85 -11.35
CA LEU A 110 9.89 -8.87 -10.28
C LEU A 110 8.52 -8.20 -10.39
N LEU A 111 7.77 -8.20 -9.29
CA LEU A 111 6.45 -7.61 -9.17
C LEU A 111 6.51 -6.23 -8.52
N TYR A 112 5.55 -5.39 -8.88
CA TYR A 112 5.35 -4.05 -8.31
C TYR A 112 3.89 -3.86 -7.92
N ASN A 113 3.63 -3.03 -6.91
CA ASN A 113 2.25 -2.68 -6.59
C ASN A 113 1.68 -1.77 -7.69
N PRO A 114 0.44 -2.00 -8.15
CA PRO A 114 -0.22 -1.06 -9.04
C PRO A 114 -0.63 0.21 -8.29
N GLU A 115 -0.56 1.36 -8.97
CA GLU A 115 -0.82 2.68 -8.38
C GLU A 115 -2.27 3.16 -8.57
N VAL A 116 -3.18 2.25 -8.90
CA VAL A 116 -4.55 2.60 -9.32
C VAL A 116 -5.57 2.52 -8.20
N SER A 117 -5.41 1.55 -7.28
CA SER A 117 -6.36 1.30 -6.20
C SER A 117 -5.78 0.38 -5.13
N TRP A 118 -6.43 0.34 -3.97
CA TRP A 118 -6.14 -0.64 -2.91
C TRP A 118 -6.87 -1.99 -3.10
N ALA A 119 -7.59 -2.19 -4.21
CA ALA A 119 -8.37 -3.41 -4.44
C ALA A 119 -7.54 -4.58 -4.99
N GLU A 120 -6.49 -4.29 -5.75
CA GLU A 120 -5.58 -5.28 -6.34
C GLU A 120 -4.15 -4.83 -6.07
N GLY A 121 -3.30 -5.72 -5.54
CA GLY A 121 -1.91 -5.43 -5.25
C GLY A 121 -0.94 -6.23 -6.13
N ALA A 122 0.34 -6.19 -5.82
CA ALA A 122 1.39 -6.83 -6.61
C ALA A 122 1.10 -8.31 -6.91
N PHE A 123 0.64 -9.07 -5.91
CA PHE A 123 0.37 -10.50 -6.04
C PHE A 123 -0.87 -10.80 -6.91
N ASN A 124 -1.70 -9.80 -7.22
CA ASN A 124 -2.86 -9.94 -8.11
C ASN A 124 -2.53 -9.69 -9.58
N THR A 125 -1.37 -9.08 -9.87
CA THR A 125 -0.99 -8.67 -11.23
C THR A 125 -0.76 -9.85 -12.18
N VAL A 126 -0.52 -11.04 -11.64
CA VAL A 126 -0.23 -12.28 -12.37
C VAL A 126 -1.47 -13.11 -12.69
N LYS A 127 -2.67 -12.61 -12.39
CA LYS A 127 -3.95 -13.30 -12.63
C LYS A 127 -4.18 -13.66 -14.11
N ASP A 128 -4.82 -14.80 -14.35
CA ASP A 128 -5.38 -15.10 -15.65
C ASP A 128 -6.60 -14.21 -15.94
N THR A 129 -6.41 -13.22 -16.80
CA THR A 129 -7.49 -12.30 -17.22
C THR A 129 -8.67 -12.97 -17.93
N LEU A 130 -8.54 -14.22 -18.37
CA LEU A 130 -9.62 -15.01 -18.96
C LEU A 130 -10.46 -15.76 -17.90
N ASN A 131 -9.95 -15.89 -16.67
CA ASN A 131 -10.64 -16.54 -15.57
C ASN A 131 -11.09 -15.48 -14.54
N PRO A 132 -12.39 -15.14 -14.48
CA PRO A 132 -12.89 -14.13 -13.53
C PRO A 132 -12.81 -14.56 -12.06
N LEU A 133 -12.55 -15.85 -11.79
CA LEU A 133 -12.35 -16.38 -10.44
C LEU A 133 -10.89 -16.32 -9.99
N ASP A 134 -9.97 -16.00 -10.90
CA ASP A 134 -8.54 -15.93 -10.62
C ASP A 134 -8.15 -14.53 -10.13
N HIS A 135 -7.50 -14.50 -8.97
CA HIS A 135 -7.01 -13.30 -8.32
C HIS A 135 -5.47 -13.23 -8.30
N GLY A 136 -4.78 -14.08 -9.06
CA GLY A 136 -3.33 -14.09 -9.24
C GLY A 136 -2.60 -14.95 -8.20
N TRP A 137 -2.80 -14.63 -6.92
CA TRP A 137 -2.23 -15.43 -5.83
C TRP A 137 -3.04 -16.70 -5.53
N GLY A 138 -4.33 -16.66 -5.86
CA GLY A 138 -5.30 -17.71 -5.60
C GLY A 138 -6.56 -17.54 -6.44
N ALA A 139 -7.43 -18.54 -6.41
CA ALA A 139 -8.70 -18.53 -7.15
C ALA A 139 -9.89 -18.84 -6.25
N PHE A 140 -11.05 -18.26 -6.54
CA PHE A 140 -12.28 -18.55 -5.83
C PHE A 140 -12.73 -19.99 -6.08
N ASN A 141 -13.03 -20.71 -4.99
CA ASN A 141 -13.55 -22.06 -5.00
C ASN A 141 -15.02 -22.08 -4.56
N ASP A 142 -15.91 -22.41 -5.50
CA ASP A 142 -17.36 -22.46 -5.25
C ASP A 142 -17.78 -23.50 -4.21
N PHE A 143 -16.97 -24.52 -3.93
CA PHE A 143 -17.29 -25.54 -2.93
C PHE A 143 -16.98 -25.07 -1.52
N THR A 144 -15.79 -24.50 -1.30
CA THR A 144 -15.37 -24.00 0.02
C THR A 144 -15.86 -22.58 0.30
N GLN A 145 -16.30 -21.86 -0.74
CA GLN A 145 -16.68 -20.44 -0.69
C GLN A 145 -15.53 -19.55 -0.22
N MET A 146 -14.30 -19.94 -0.55
CA MET A 146 -13.06 -19.25 -0.18
C MET A 146 -12.22 -18.99 -1.44
N ILE A 147 -11.28 -18.07 -1.34
CA ILE A 147 -10.18 -18.01 -2.30
C ILE A 147 -9.09 -18.94 -1.77
N GLU A 148 -8.62 -19.84 -2.62
CA GLU A 148 -7.57 -20.80 -2.29
C GLU A 148 -6.31 -20.47 -3.09
N GLY A 149 -5.19 -20.33 -2.38
CA GLY A 149 -3.90 -20.05 -2.97
C GLY A 149 -3.38 -21.20 -3.78
N TYR A 150 -2.82 -20.89 -4.94
CA TYR A 150 -2.14 -21.86 -5.79
C TYR A 150 -0.75 -21.41 -6.22
N ARG A 151 -0.40 -20.13 -6.00
CA ARG A 151 0.83 -19.53 -6.52
C ARG A 151 1.84 -19.29 -5.41
N VAL A 152 3.06 -19.76 -5.62
CA VAL A 152 4.19 -19.55 -4.71
C VAL A 152 5.02 -18.39 -5.24
N PHE A 153 5.26 -17.41 -4.39
CA PHE A 153 6.10 -16.26 -4.69
C PHE A 153 7.39 -16.34 -3.87
N VAL A 154 8.39 -15.54 -4.26
CA VAL A 154 9.58 -15.31 -3.46
C VAL A 154 9.61 -13.88 -2.97
N ILE A 155 9.85 -13.69 -1.68
CA ILE A 155 10.07 -12.39 -1.07
C ILE A 155 11.53 -12.28 -0.62
N LYS A 156 12.20 -11.21 -1.05
CA LYS A 156 13.49 -10.79 -0.52
C LYS A 156 13.22 -9.75 0.56
N LEU A 157 13.62 -10.06 1.79
CA LEU A 157 13.47 -9.18 2.93
C LEU A 157 14.54 -8.09 2.93
N ARG A 158 14.31 -7.02 3.69
CA ARG A 158 15.26 -5.89 3.82
C ARG A 158 16.65 -6.30 4.35
N ASN A 159 16.74 -7.43 5.05
CA ASN A 159 18.01 -7.99 5.51
C ASN A 159 18.76 -8.80 4.42
N GLY A 160 18.22 -8.88 3.21
CA GLY A 160 18.77 -9.61 2.06
C GLY A 160 18.41 -11.09 2.00
N GLN A 161 17.69 -11.64 2.98
CA GLN A 161 17.25 -13.03 2.96
C GLN A 161 16.08 -13.22 2.00
N TYR A 162 16.12 -14.32 1.25
CA TYR A 162 15.03 -14.76 0.39
C TYR A 162 14.19 -15.82 1.09
N ARG A 163 12.87 -15.69 1.01
CA ARG A 163 11.90 -16.66 1.53
C ARG A 163 10.84 -16.94 0.48
N LYS A 164 10.27 -18.15 0.48
CA LYS A 164 9.09 -18.46 -0.32
C LYS A 164 7.83 -18.16 0.48
N ILE A 165 6.80 -17.67 -0.18
CA ILE A 165 5.50 -17.31 0.41
C ILE A 165 4.35 -17.87 -0.44
N ILE A 166 3.32 -18.40 0.22
CA ILE A 166 2.05 -18.79 -0.39
C ILE A 166 0.90 -18.28 0.47
N PHE A 167 -0.12 -17.69 -0.15
CA PHE A 167 -1.33 -17.22 0.51
C PHE A 167 -2.38 -18.33 0.47
N ASP A 168 -2.39 -19.19 1.48
CA ASP A 168 -3.18 -20.42 1.49
C ASP A 168 -4.68 -20.17 1.29
N THR A 169 -5.28 -19.24 2.05
CA THR A 169 -6.72 -18.97 1.93
C THR A 169 -7.09 -17.52 2.24
N TYR A 170 -8.25 -17.12 1.70
CA TYR A 170 -9.05 -16.02 2.23
C TYR A 170 -10.52 -16.47 2.37
N ASP A 171 -11.06 -16.37 3.58
CA ASP A 171 -12.38 -16.89 3.93
C ASP A 171 -13.49 -15.82 3.94
N GLY A 172 -13.20 -14.62 3.45
CA GLY A 172 -14.09 -13.46 3.53
C GLY A 172 -13.89 -12.59 4.77
N SER A 173 -13.05 -13.01 5.71
CA SER A 173 -12.76 -12.28 6.95
C SER A 173 -11.28 -12.25 7.32
N ALA A 174 -10.51 -13.26 6.92
CA ALA A 174 -9.08 -13.34 7.21
C ALA A 174 -8.32 -14.00 6.06
N TYR A 175 -7.07 -13.56 5.89
CA TYR A 175 -6.08 -14.22 5.06
C TYR A 175 -5.26 -15.17 5.92
N THR A 176 -5.00 -16.37 5.43
CA THR A 176 -3.97 -17.26 5.97
C THR A 176 -2.88 -17.47 4.94
N PHE A 177 -1.63 -17.51 5.40
CA PHE A 177 -0.50 -17.69 4.50
C PHE A 177 0.67 -18.32 5.23
N ARG A 178 1.58 -18.88 4.45
CA ARG A 178 2.80 -19.51 4.93
C ARG A 178 4.01 -18.93 4.27
N VAL A 179 5.09 -18.89 5.05
CA VAL A 179 6.42 -18.48 4.62
C VAL A 179 7.44 -19.51 5.08
N ALA A 180 8.42 -19.80 4.24
CA ALA A 180 9.51 -20.73 4.53
C ALA A 180 10.81 -20.22 3.92
N ASP A 181 11.95 -20.78 4.34
CA ASP A 181 13.18 -20.65 3.57
C ASP A 181 12.99 -21.32 2.19
N LEU A 182 13.83 -20.96 1.22
CA LEU A 182 13.64 -21.42 -0.17
C LEU A 182 13.74 -22.94 -0.34
N ASP A 183 14.34 -23.65 0.63
CA ASP A 183 14.42 -25.11 0.69
C ASP A 183 13.26 -25.77 1.47
N GLY A 184 12.27 -24.97 1.91
CA GLY A 184 11.13 -25.44 2.70
C GLY A 184 11.37 -25.55 4.21
N SER A 185 12.58 -25.28 4.70
CA SER A 185 12.83 -25.23 6.13
C SER A 185 12.27 -23.95 6.78
N ASN A 186 12.20 -23.92 8.12
CA ASN A 186 11.71 -22.77 8.90
C ASN A 186 10.32 -22.25 8.44
N GLU A 187 9.41 -23.17 8.11
CA GLU A 187 8.03 -22.84 7.75
C GLU A 187 7.31 -22.18 8.93
N GLN A 188 6.59 -21.09 8.64
CA GLN A 188 5.76 -20.35 9.59
C GLN A 188 4.41 -20.07 8.93
N SER A 189 3.34 -20.19 9.71
CA SER A 189 1.98 -19.84 9.30
C SER A 189 1.54 -18.56 9.99
N HIS A 190 0.83 -17.71 9.25
CA HIS A 190 0.31 -16.45 9.73
C HIS A 190 -1.16 -16.29 9.37
N THR A 191 -1.85 -15.46 10.15
CA THR A 191 -3.23 -15.06 9.90
C THR A 191 -3.31 -13.56 10.01
N VAL A 192 -3.96 -12.94 9.03
CA VAL A 192 -4.25 -11.50 9.00
C VAL A 192 -5.75 -11.35 8.93
N ASN A 193 -6.33 -10.83 10.01
CA ASN A 193 -7.76 -10.55 10.05
C ASN A 193 -8.03 -9.22 9.34
N ASN A 194 -8.99 -9.23 8.42
CA ASN A 194 -9.60 -8.01 7.92
C ASN A 194 -10.49 -7.40 9.01
N ASN A 195 -10.66 -6.08 8.94
CA ASN A 195 -11.52 -5.34 9.83
C ASN A 195 -12.23 -4.26 9.00
N PHE A 196 -13.17 -4.71 8.17
CA PHE A 196 -13.88 -3.85 7.24
C PHE A 196 -14.55 -2.70 7.97
N GLY A 197 -14.46 -1.50 7.41
CA GLY A 197 -15.05 -0.30 8.01
C GLY A 197 -14.25 0.30 9.16
N ASN A 198 -13.04 -0.19 9.46
CA ASN A 198 -12.14 0.44 10.44
C ASN A 198 -11.60 1.82 9.99
N GLY A 199 -11.92 2.26 8.77
CA GLY A 199 -11.46 3.53 8.18
C GLY A 199 -10.10 3.44 7.50
N SER A 200 -9.55 2.25 7.27
CA SER A 200 -8.37 2.04 6.44
C SER A 200 -8.70 1.14 5.26
N PRO A 201 -8.25 1.49 4.03
CA PRO A 201 -8.49 0.67 2.84
C PRO A 201 -7.66 -0.62 2.83
N VAL A 202 -6.70 -0.76 3.75
CA VAL A 202 -5.86 -1.95 3.90
C VAL A 202 -5.66 -2.28 5.39
N VAL A 203 -5.33 -3.54 5.68
CA VAL A 203 -4.78 -3.99 6.95
C VAL A 203 -3.32 -4.41 6.74
N TYR A 204 -2.46 -4.05 7.70
CA TYR A 204 -1.02 -4.26 7.56
C TYR A 204 -0.54 -5.45 8.39
N PHE A 205 0.56 -6.07 7.95
CA PHE A 205 1.24 -7.16 8.64
C PHE A 205 2.75 -6.90 8.67
N SER A 206 3.41 -7.33 9.74
CA SER A 206 4.87 -7.30 9.85
C SER A 206 5.44 -8.68 10.15
N PHE A 207 6.47 -9.09 9.41
CA PHE A 207 7.26 -10.29 9.68
C PHE A 207 8.06 -10.17 10.97
N ALA A 208 8.45 -8.95 11.37
CA ALA A 208 9.18 -8.73 12.62
C ALA A 208 8.33 -9.10 13.85
N ASN A 209 7.02 -8.81 13.79
CA ASN A 209 6.08 -9.10 14.87
C ASN A 209 5.28 -10.40 14.64
N GLY A 210 5.23 -10.90 13.40
CA GLY A 210 4.41 -12.04 13.01
C GLY A 210 2.91 -11.79 13.15
N ALA A 211 2.46 -10.53 13.10
CA ALA A 211 1.10 -10.14 13.43
C ALA A 211 0.62 -8.89 12.65
N ASN A 212 -0.69 -8.64 12.72
CA ASN A 212 -1.30 -7.39 12.25
C ASN A 212 -0.64 -6.16 12.89
N VAL A 213 -0.40 -5.13 12.08
CA VAL A 213 0.12 -3.84 12.52
C VAL A 213 -1.03 -2.84 12.61
N THR A 214 -1.09 -2.09 13.71
CA THR A 214 -2.07 -1.01 13.84
C THR A 214 -1.51 0.24 13.19
N THR A 215 -2.17 0.72 12.15
CA THR A 215 -1.82 1.97 11.46
C THR A 215 -2.89 3.05 11.71
N PRO A 216 -2.57 4.32 11.43
CA PRO A 216 -3.56 5.38 11.36
C PRO A 216 -4.79 4.95 10.56
N THR A 217 -5.98 5.33 11.03
CA THR A 217 -7.25 5.11 10.33
C THR A 217 -7.99 6.42 10.10
N GLY A 218 -8.87 6.42 9.09
CA GLY A 218 -9.62 7.59 8.65
C GLY A 218 -8.74 8.67 8.04
N TRP A 219 -7.62 8.28 7.42
CA TRP A 219 -6.78 9.17 6.62
C TRP A 219 -7.33 9.29 5.21
N ASP A 220 -7.10 10.44 4.59
CA ASP A 220 -7.52 10.73 3.22
C ASP A 220 -6.34 10.62 2.24
N LEU A 221 -5.13 10.92 2.71
CA LEU A 221 -3.90 10.86 1.91
C LEU A 221 -2.83 10.07 2.67
N VAL A 222 -2.04 9.32 1.93
CA VAL A 222 -0.80 8.70 2.41
C VAL A 222 0.35 9.20 1.56
N PHE A 223 1.40 9.67 2.24
CA PHE A 223 2.65 10.12 1.64
C PHE A 223 3.70 9.06 1.95
N CYS A 224 4.27 8.43 0.92
CA CYS A 224 5.16 7.29 1.07
C CYS A 224 6.14 7.16 -0.10
N ARG A 225 6.96 6.10 -0.06
CA ARG A 225 7.85 5.75 -1.16
C ARG A 225 7.40 4.46 -1.80
N TYR A 226 7.42 4.44 -3.12
CA TYR A 226 7.02 3.30 -3.93
C TYR A 226 7.81 3.30 -5.24
N ILE A 227 7.71 2.22 -6.00
CA ILE A 227 8.36 2.10 -7.31
C ILE A 227 7.32 2.19 -8.41
N THR A 228 7.57 3.01 -9.42
CA THR A 228 6.76 3.08 -10.64
C THR A 228 7.57 2.60 -11.84
N PRO A 229 7.08 1.64 -12.64
CA PRO A 229 7.73 1.25 -13.88
C PRO A 229 7.49 2.33 -14.95
N LEU A 230 8.56 2.99 -15.41
CA LEU A 230 8.51 4.00 -16.47
C LEU A 230 8.99 3.44 -17.80
N PHE A 231 8.22 3.66 -18.87
CA PHE A 231 8.63 3.26 -20.21
C PHE A 231 9.65 4.24 -20.80
N ASP A 232 10.84 3.75 -21.12
CA ASP A 232 11.96 4.57 -21.63
C ASP A 232 12.07 4.59 -23.17
N GLY A 233 11.13 3.95 -23.86
CA GLY A 233 11.16 3.76 -25.32
C GLY A 233 11.67 2.38 -25.76
N THR A 234 12.32 1.62 -24.87
CA THR A 234 12.83 0.28 -25.12
C THR A 234 12.30 -0.77 -24.15
N GLY A 235 12.02 -0.36 -22.91
CA GLY A 235 11.44 -1.22 -21.87
C GLY A 235 10.90 -0.40 -20.71
N TYR A 236 10.45 -1.09 -19.68
CA TYR A 236 10.06 -0.47 -18.42
C TYR A 236 11.24 -0.49 -17.45
N LEU A 237 11.54 0.65 -16.84
CA LEU A 237 12.57 0.81 -15.83
C LEU A 237 11.93 1.17 -14.48
N PRO A 238 12.35 0.55 -13.37
CA PRO A 238 11.85 0.92 -12.05
C PRO A 238 12.32 2.32 -11.68
N HIS A 239 11.38 3.20 -11.35
CA HIS A 239 11.66 4.56 -10.90
C HIS A 239 11.16 4.76 -9.47
N PRO A 240 12.03 5.11 -8.51
CA PRO A 240 11.60 5.38 -7.15
C PRO A 240 10.85 6.72 -7.06
N VAL A 241 9.64 6.70 -6.54
CA VAL A 241 8.83 7.88 -6.26
C VAL A 241 8.88 8.19 -4.77
N THR A 242 8.86 9.48 -4.45
CA THR A 242 8.70 9.98 -3.09
C THR A 242 7.66 11.07 -3.15
N GLY A 243 6.54 10.83 -2.49
CA GLY A 243 5.38 11.71 -2.50
C GLY A 243 4.66 11.51 -1.21
#